data_AF-A0A5N5THN9-F1
#
_entry.id   AF-A0A5N5THN9-F1
#
_cell.length_a   1.000
_cell.length_b   1.000
_cell.length_c   1.000
_cell.angle_alpha   90.00
_cell.angle_beta   90.00
_cell.angle_gamma   90.00
#
_symmetry.space_group_name_H-M   'P 1'
#
loop_
_entity.id
_entity.type
_entity.pdbx_description
1 polymer ?
#
loop_
_entity_poly.entity_id
_entity_poly.type
_entity_poly.pdbx_seq_one_letter_code
_entity_poly.pdbx_strand_id
1 'polypeptide(L)'
;KILEQSDNLISASEVCKENLKIFLNRNLILSSILPLFIDCNFETKILDKYKICMFVSTQSENESVTAHRCSLISLHLKRIFELNGATVHTFSDEEESRVHCVGDDILCYRICDNIDTTVKRDSPKLILCSSVLDKTKGTKLNMSLADYKRLLREELKCAVLHKVACLREEVLESYLSNLVTGCLNLQFLNVNHSAVLKVNVDGPKNTRESAFVLYNHARLCNLLNNFESLIIEGIIPTLPPVSTVDFTLLKHSEEWDLFWLFIHKYPELIREVSSDCMCNFDNKLEIISSFPSHTISKFLHRLSHCLSVYYSRVHILPPSKIPSSKFTSHLLPTLWARIYLLKCVFRVMKSSLQLLNIT
;
A
#
# COMPACT_ATOMS: atom_id res chain seq x y z
N LYS A 1 10.06 6.95 22.39
CA LYS A 1 10.71 5.61 22.43
C LYS A 1 11.51 5.27 21.16
N ILE A 2 10.94 5.09 19.96
CA ILE A 2 11.75 4.78 18.73
C ILE A 2 12.69 5.94 18.35
N LEU A 3 12.27 7.19 18.58
CA LEU A 3 13.07 8.39 18.28
C LEU A 3 14.06 8.79 19.39
N GLU A 4 13.99 8.17 20.58
CA GLU A 4 14.82 8.55 21.75
C GLU A 4 16.12 7.74 21.87
N GLN A 5 16.40 6.82 20.93
CA GLN A 5 17.60 5.96 20.96
C GLN A 5 18.74 6.45 20.03
N SER A 6 18.69 7.69 19.53
CA SER A 6 19.48 8.15 18.37
C SER A 6 20.99 8.30 18.57
N ASP A 7 21.48 8.51 19.80
CA ASP A 7 22.87 8.94 20.00
C ASP A 7 23.92 7.81 19.82
N ASN A 8 23.49 6.55 19.81
CA ASN A 8 24.36 5.38 19.56
C ASN A 8 24.19 4.79 18.15
N LEU A 9 23.36 5.37 17.27
CA LEU A 9 23.03 4.80 15.96
C LEU A 9 24.05 5.11 14.85
N ILE A 10 24.95 6.06 15.09
CA ILE A 10 25.96 6.50 14.11
C ILE A 10 27.21 5.63 14.25
N SER A 11 27.57 4.90 13.18
CA SER A 11 28.78 4.08 13.13
C SER A 11 30.01 4.87 12.69
N ALA A 12 29.83 5.89 11.85
CA ALA A 12 30.90 6.80 11.44
C ALA A 12 30.29 8.10 10.86
N SER A 13 31.09 9.16 10.79
CA SER A 13 30.77 10.32 9.96
C SER A 13 31.99 10.76 9.16
N GLU A 14 31.77 11.21 7.93
CA GLU A 14 32.82 11.69 7.03
C GLU A 14 32.42 13.06 6.49
N VAL A 15 33.27 14.07 6.71
CA VAL A 15 33.09 15.41 6.13
C VAL A 15 33.90 15.50 4.85
N CYS A 16 33.21 15.68 3.72
CA CYS A 16 33.81 15.71 2.39
C CYS A 16 33.49 17.04 1.70
N LYS A 17 34.45 17.97 1.71
CA LYS A 17 34.44 19.34 1.12
C LYS A 17 33.28 20.24 1.55
N GLU A 18 32.03 19.85 1.34
CA GLU A 18 30.79 20.55 1.72
C GLU A 18 29.66 19.60 2.21
N ASN A 19 29.87 18.28 2.22
CA ASN A 19 28.85 17.30 2.60
C ASN A 19 29.26 16.49 3.84
N LEU A 20 28.34 16.34 4.79
CA LEU A 20 28.46 15.40 5.91
C LEU A 20 27.80 14.07 5.52
N LYS A 21 28.60 13.01 5.40
CA LYS A 21 28.08 11.65 5.27
C LYS A 21 27.99 11.02 6.65
N ILE A 22 26.81 10.56 7.02
CA ILE A 22 26.58 9.84 8.27
C ILE A 22 26.38 8.37 7.92
N PHE A 23 27.19 7.50 8.51
CA PHE A 23 27.06 6.05 8.41
C PHE A 23 26.29 5.55 9.62
N LEU A 24 25.27 4.74 9.36
CA LEU A 24 24.43 4.16 10.39
C LEU A 24 24.92 2.76 10.75
N ASN A 25 24.87 2.42 12.04
CA ASN A 25 25.10 1.05 12.49
C ASN A 25 23.87 0.19 12.20
N ARG A 26 23.86 -0.45 11.03
CA ARG A 26 22.74 -1.27 10.55
C ARG A 26 22.34 -2.35 11.54
N ASN A 27 23.32 -3.04 12.12
CA ASN A 27 23.09 -4.15 13.04
C ASN A 27 22.41 -3.67 14.32
N LEU A 28 22.88 -2.56 14.89
CA LEU A 28 22.26 -1.98 16.07
C LEU A 28 20.82 -1.54 15.77
N ILE A 29 20.61 -0.82 14.67
CA ILE A 29 19.27 -0.32 14.29
C ILE A 29 18.29 -1.49 14.07
N LEU A 30 18.70 -2.51 13.30
CA LEU A 30 17.86 -3.68 13.05
C LEU A 30 17.49 -4.38 14.37
N SER A 31 18.47 -4.65 15.22
CA SER A 31 18.25 -5.34 16.50
C SER A 31 17.44 -4.52 17.49
N SER A 32 17.46 -3.18 17.41
CA SER A 32 16.69 -2.32 18.32
C SER A 32 15.27 -2.01 17.84
N ILE A 33 15.07 -1.79 16.53
CA ILE A 33 13.81 -1.29 15.97
C ILE A 33 12.91 -2.42 15.45
N LEU A 34 13.49 -3.44 14.81
CA LEU A 34 12.69 -4.50 14.18
C LEU A 34 11.85 -5.28 15.22
N PRO A 35 12.35 -5.63 16.42
CA PRO A 35 11.51 -6.23 17.47
C PRO A 35 10.32 -5.36 17.86
N LEU A 36 10.52 -4.05 18.00
CA LEU A 36 9.43 -3.11 18.32
C LEU A 36 8.36 -3.13 17.22
N PHE A 37 8.77 -3.24 15.96
CA PHE A 37 7.85 -3.34 14.84
C PHE A 37 7.05 -4.66 14.86
N ILE A 38 7.69 -5.76 15.24
CA ILE A 38 7.05 -7.08 15.34
C ILE A 38 5.97 -7.09 16.43
N ASP A 39 6.26 -6.48 17.59
CA ASP A 39 5.38 -6.50 18.76
C ASP A 39 4.29 -5.42 18.73
N CYS A 40 4.47 -4.33 17.99
CA CYS A 40 3.53 -3.20 17.96
C CYS A 40 2.47 -3.32 16.87
N ASN A 41 1.30 -2.72 17.09
CA ASN A 41 0.36 -2.40 16.02
C ASN A 41 0.73 -1.04 15.40
N PHE A 42 0.87 -0.97 14.06
CA PHE A 42 1.29 0.24 13.32
C PHE A 42 0.25 1.36 13.26
N GLU A 43 -0.83 1.25 14.02
CA GLU A 43 -1.90 2.22 14.02
C GLU A 43 -1.50 3.40 14.91
N THR A 44 -0.79 4.36 14.33
CA THR A 44 -0.65 5.68 14.96
C THR A 44 -1.92 6.47 14.70
N LYS A 45 -2.80 6.50 15.69
CA LYS A 45 -4.00 7.33 15.67
C LYS A 45 -3.61 8.77 16.00
N ILE A 46 -3.57 9.63 14.99
CA ILE A 46 -3.17 11.04 15.12
C ILE A 46 -4.43 11.93 15.14
N LEU A 47 -5.51 11.46 14.53
CA LEU A 47 -6.71 12.21 14.21
C LEU A 47 -7.93 11.78 15.02
N ASP A 48 -7.75 11.09 16.15
CA ASP A 48 -8.85 10.65 17.04
C ASP A 48 -9.78 11.81 17.48
N LYS A 49 -9.31 13.06 17.36
CA LYS A 49 -10.05 14.26 17.69
C LYS A 49 -10.85 14.85 16.52
N TYR A 50 -10.73 14.33 15.29
CA TYR A 50 -11.41 14.90 14.13
C TYR A 50 -12.58 14.03 13.66
N LYS A 51 -13.64 14.69 13.23
CA LYS A 51 -14.74 14.11 12.46
C LYS A 51 -14.69 14.64 11.04
N ILE A 52 -14.77 13.73 10.09
CA ILE A 52 -14.63 14.04 8.67
C ILE A 52 -15.93 13.65 7.98
N CYS A 53 -16.65 14.63 7.46
CA CYS A 53 -17.81 14.40 6.63
C CYS A 53 -17.36 14.41 5.17
N MET A 54 -17.65 13.35 4.41
CA MET A 54 -17.25 13.24 3.02
C MET A 54 -18.45 12.96 2.14
N PHE A 55 -18.47 13.60 0.98
CA PHE A 55 -19.51 13.42 -0.01
C PHE A 55 -18.88 13.23 -1.38
N VAL A 56 -19.16 12.07 -1.96
CA VAL A 56 -18.92 11.86 -3.38
C VAL A 56 -20.22 12.16 -4.06
N SER A 57 -20.21 13.02 -5.08
CA SER A 57 -21.37 13.11 -5.97
C SER A 57 -21.54 11.74 -6.63
N THR A 58 -22.51 10.97 -6.15
CA THR A 58 -22.88 9.69 -6.75
C THR A 58 -24.08 9.93 -7.64
N GLN A 59 -23.89 9.89 -8.97
CA GLN A 59 -25.01 9.70 -9.89
C GLN A 59 -24.79 8.54 -10.87
N SER A 60 -25.80 7.66 -10.84
CA SER A 60 -26.31 6.73 -11.86
C SER A 60 -25.48 5.51 -12.30
N GLU A 61 -26.22 4.44 -12.53
CA GLU A 61 -25.85 3.04 -12.79
C GLU A 61 -25.09 2.77 -14.11
N ASN A 62 -24.61 3.81 -14.81
CA ASN A 62 -23.80 3.69 -16.03
C ASN A 62 -22.38 4.24 -15.81
N GLU A 63 -21.65 3.63 -14.85
CA GLU A 63 -20.33 4.09 -14.39
C GLU A 63 -19.33 4.25 -15.54
N SER A 64 -19.09 5.50 -15.94
CA SER A 64 -17.94 5.85 -16.77
C SER A 64 -16.65 5.49 -16.02
N VAL A 65 -15.60 5.14 -16.76
CA VAL A 65 -14.30 4.81 -16.15
C VAL A 65 -13.72 5.96 -15.31
N THR A 66 -14.04 7.21 -15.69
CA THR A 66 -13.63 8.40 -14.93
C THR A 66 -14.40 8.52 -13.61
N ALA A 67 -15.71 8.31 -13.62
CA ALA A 67 -16.52 8.31 -12.39
C ALA A 67 -16.03 7.24 -11.41
N HIS A 68 -15.70 6.05 -11.92
CA HIS A 68 -15.13 4.99 -11.10
C HIS A 68 -13.79 5.39 -10.45
N ARG A 69 -12.91 6.08 -11.19
CA ARG A 69 -11.65 6.62 -10.64
C ARG A 69 -11.91 7.62 -9.51
N CYS A 70 -12.88 8.52 -9.67
CA CYS A 70 -13.26 9.49 -8.64
C CYS A 70 -13.76 8.78 -7.36
N SER A 71 -14.64 7.79 -7.51
CA SER A 71 -15.13 6.94 -6.41
C SER A 71 -13.99 6.22 -5.68
N LEU A 72 -13.02 5.68 -6.41
CA LEU A 72 -11.82 5.05 -5.86
C LEU A 72 -10.96 6.02 -5.03
N ILE A 73 -10.76 7.25 -5.52
CA ILE A 73 -10.01 8.29 -4.81
C ILE A 73 -10.71 8.66 -3.50
N SER A 74 -12.04 8.77 -3.52
CA SER A 74 -12.82 9.02 -2.30
C SER A 74 -12.69 7.89 -1.29
N LEU A 75 -12.83 6.63 -1.74
CA LEU A 75 -12.68 5.48 -0.85
C LEU A 75 -11.27 5.41 -0.26
N HIS A 76 -10.24 5.74 -1.05
CA HIS A 76 -8.87 5.79 -0.57
C HIS A 76 -8.68 6.89 0.49
N LEU A 77 -9.22 8.08 0.25
CA LEU A 77 -9.21 9.19 1.21
C LEU A 77 -9.90 8.80 2.52
N LYS A 78 -11.06 8.14 2.44
CA LYS A 78 -11.81 7.62 3.59
C LYS A 78 -10.95 6.73 4.47
N ARG A 79 -10.30 5.75 3.86
CA ARG A 79 -9.49 4.76 4.59
C ARG A 79 -8.26 5.37 5.23
N ILE A 80 -7.62 6.34 4.57
CA ILE A 80 -6.49 7.07 5.18
C ILE A 80 -6.95 7.78 6.44
N PHE A 81 -8.08 8.48 6.40
CA PHE A 81 -8.61 9.18 7.56
C PHE A 81 -9.03 8.24 8.69
N GLU A 82 -9.75 7.15 8.38
CA GLU A 82 -10.14 6.13 9.35
C GLU A 82 -8.91 5.48 10.01
N LEU A 83 -7.87 5.16 9.23
CA LEU A 83 -6.62 4.58 9.75
C LEU A 83 -5.92 5.51 10.75
N ASN A 84 -6.07 6.82 10.56
CA ASN A 84 -5.49 7.81 11.45
C ASN A 84 -6.40 8.14 12.64
N GLY A 85 -7.54 7.46 12.80
CA GLY A 85 -8.43 7.60 13.96
C GLY A 85 -9.61 8.56 13.76
N ALA A 86 -9.74 9.18 12.59
CA ALA A 86 -10.87 10.07 12.33
C ALA A 86 -12.17 9.28 12.11
N THR A 87 -13.28 9.81 12.61
CA THR A 87 -14.61 9.26 12.32
C THR A 87 -15.10 9.81 10.99
N VAL A 88 -15.35 8.94 10.00
CA VAL A 88 -15.83 9.35 8.67
C VAL A 88 -17.34 9.15 8.53
N HIS A 89 -18.04 10.21 8.11
CA HIS A 89 -19.48 10.18 7.81
C HIS A 89 -19.76 10.57 6.37
N THR A 90 -20.89 10.14 5.83
CA THR A 90 -21.46 10.67 4.59
C THR A 90 -22.25 11.95 4.89
N PHE A 91 -22.29 12.90 3.95
CA PHE A 91 -23.19 14.05 4.05
C PHE A 91 -24.65 13.59 4.06
N SER A 92 -25.53 14.35 4.71
CA SER A 92 -26.98 14.16 4.55
C SER A 92 -27.48 14.77 3.23
N ASP A 93 -28.65 14.35 2.76
CA ASP A 93 -29.29 14.88 1.54
C ASP A 93 -29.43 16.42 1.56
N GLU A 94 -29.69 17.00 2.74
CA GLU A 94 -29.76 18.46 2.91
C GLU A 94 -28.40 19.16 2.80
N GLU A 95 -27.33 18.50 3.26
CA GLU A 95 -25.97 19.05 3.15
C GLU A 95 -25.42 18.88 1.74
N GLU A 96 -25.72 17.76 1.08
CA GLU A 96 -25.44 17.50 -0.32
C GLU A 96 -26.07 18.57 -1.22
N SER A 97 -27.35 18.89 -1.00
CA SER A 97 -28.05 19.95 -1.76
C SER A 97 -27.43 21.34 -1.62
N ARG A 98 -26.68 21.60 -0.53
CA ARG A 98 -25.98 22.89 -0.30
C ARG A 98 -24.61 22.94 -0.97
N VAL A 99 -24.03 21.78 -1.29
CA VAL A 99 -22.77 21.68 -2.01
C VAL A 99 -23.11 21.49 -3.49
N HIS A 100 -23.09 22.57 -4.26
CA HIS A 100 -23.21 22.48 -5.73
C HIS A 100 -21.96 21.80 -6.33
N CYS A 101 -21.86 20.47 -6.21
CA CYS A 101 -20.94 19.66 -7.00
C CYS A 101 -21.54 19.46 -8.39
N VAL A 102 -20.91 20.04 -9.42
CA VAL A 102 -21.32 19.86 -10.81
C VAL A 102 -20.25 19.03 -11.51
N GLY A 103 -20.49 17.74 -11.74
CA GLY A 103 -19.64 16.86 -12.55
C GLY A 103 -19.21 15.55 -11.86
N ASP A 104 -19.04 14.50 -12.67
CA ASP A 104 -18.63 13.15 -12.23
C ASP A 104 -17.18 13.08 -11.73
N ASP A 105 -16.43 14.17 -11.86
CA ASP A 105 -15.01 14.30 -11.56
C ASP A 105 -14.72 15.15 -10.31
N ILE A 106 -15.73 15.52 -9.53
CA ILE A 106 -15.55 16.34 -8.33
C ILE A 106 -15.91 15.55 -7.07
N LEU A 107 -14.95 15.45 -6.16
CA LEU A 107 -15.12 14.92 -4.81
C LEU A 107 -15.20 16.07 -3.81
N CYS A 108 -16.17 16.05 -2.90
CA CYS A 108 -16.29 17.05 -1.84
C CYS A 108 -16.03 16.43 -0.46
N TYR A 109 -15.30 17.11 0.39
CA TYR A 109 -15.16 16.71 1.79
C TYR A 109 -15.08 17.91 2.73
N ARG A 110 -15.47 17.69 3.98
CA ARG A 110 -15.42 18.66 5.08
C ARG A 110 -14.82 17.99 6.30
N ILE A 111 -13.95 18.70 6.99
CA ILE A 111 -13.37 18.23 8.25
C ILE A 111 -13.86 19.15 9.36
N CYS A 112 -14.21 18.57 10.50
CA CYS A 112 -14.69 19.24 11.71
C CYS A 112 -13.89 18.72 12.91
N ASP A 113 -13.56 19.57 13.87
CA ASP A 113 -13.02 19.14 15.16
C ASP A 113 -14.15 18.55 16.03
N ASN A 114 -13.89 17.47 16.77
CA ASN A 114 -14.84 16.84 17.70
C ASN A 114 -14.90 17.56 19.05
N ILE A 115 -13.94 18.44 19.34
CA ILE A 115 -13.94 19.20 20.60
C ILE A 115 -14.96 20.34 20.48
N ASP A 116 -16.06 20.16 21.19
CA ASP A 116 -17.30 20.91 21.03
C ASP A 116 -17.19 22.43 21.28
N THR A 117 -18.05 23.15 20.56
CA THR A 117 -18.49 24.54 20.72
C THR A 117 -17.60 25.68 20.16
N THR A 118 -18.14 26.35 19.13
CA THR A 118 -17.88 27.72 18.64
C THR A 118 -16.82 28.00 17.58
N VAL A 119 -16.01 27.04 17.14
CA VAL A 119 -14.99 27.32 16.10
C VAL A 119 -15.47 26.90 14.70
N LYS A 120 -15.73 27.92 13.87
CA LYS A 120 -15.86 27.97 12.40
C LYS A 120 -16.12 26.62 11.69
N ARG A 121 -17.31 26.49 11.10
CA ARG A 121 -17.54 25.52 10.01
C ARG A 121 -16.48 25.76 8.94
N ASP A 122 -15.52 24.85 8.80
CA ASP A 122 -14.63 24.88 7.65
C ASP A 122 -15.46 24.69 6.38
N SER A 123 -15.17 25.53 5.38
CA SER A 123 -15.80 25.45 4.07
C SER A 123 -15.55 24.08 3.45
N PRO A 124 -16.52 23.51 2.71
CA PRO A 124 -16.29 22.27 1.97
C PRO A 124 -15.08 22.43 1.04
N LYS A 125 -14.21 21.41 1.04
CA LYS A 125 -13.07 21.27 0.15
C LYS A 125 -13.46 20.39 -1.02
N LEU A 126 -12.95 20.71 -2.21
CA LEU A 126 -13.16 19.97 -3.44
C LEU A 126 -11.86 19.30 -3.88
N ILE A 127 -11.96 18.12 -4.46
CA ILE A 127 -10.87 17.42 -5.14
C ILE A 127 -11.32 17.18 -6.57
N LEU A 128 -10.58 17.74 -7.52
CA LEU A 128 -10.82 17.54 -8.95
C LEU A 128 -10.06 16.30 -9.44
N CYS A 129 -10.81 15.32 -9.95
CA CYS A 129 -10.30 14.06 -10.47
C CYS A 129 -10.18 14.11 -11.99
N SER A 130 -8.98 14.28 -12.50
CA SER A 130 -8.74 14.31 -13.95
C SER A 130 -9.28 13.07 -14.67
N SER A 131 -9.78 13.31 -15.89
CA SER A 131 -10.37 12.27 -16.74
C SER A 131 -9.41 11.14 -17.08
N VAL A 132 -9.99 9.97 -17.36
CA VAL A 132 -9.28 8.82 -17.95
C VAL A 132 -9.38 8.93 -19.47
N LEU A 133 -8.23 8.92 -20.15
CA LEU A 133 -8.13 9.04 -21.60
C LEU A 133 -7.72 7.73 -22.24
N ASP A 134 -8.21 7.51 -23.45
CA ASP A 134 -7.63 6.54 -24.36
C ASP A 134 -6.26 7.03 -24.83
N LYS A 135 -5.21 6.24 -24.59
CA LYS A 135 -3.83 6.58 -24.95
C LYS A 135 -3.64 6.71 -26.47
N THR A 136 -4.38 5.94 -27.28
CA THR A 136 -4.23 5.96 -28.75
C THR A 136 -4.92 7.17 -29.36
N LYS A 137 -6.13 7.50 -28.89
CA LYS A 137 -6.95 8.61 -29.41
C LYS A 137 -6.67 9.95 -28.73
N GLY A 138 -6.13 9.95 -27.51
CA GLY A 138 -5.92 11.16 -26.71
C GLY A 138 -7.21 11.81 -26.20
N THR A 139 -8.37 11.16 -26.40
CA THR A 139 -9.69 11.66 -25.99
C THR A 139 -10.18 10.97 -24.73
N LYS A 140 -11.21 11.55 -24.08
CA LYS A 140 -11.89 10.91 -22.93
C LYS A 140 -12.29 9.48 -23.31
N LEU A 141 -12.00 8.54 -22.43
CA LEU A 141 -12.31 7.14 -22.65
C LEU A 141 -13.84 6.96 -22.70
N ASN A 142 -14.35 6.69 -23.91
CA ASN A 142 -15.78 6.46 -24.14
C ASN A 142 -16.06 4.95 -24.08
N MET A 143 -16.01 4.39 -22.88
CA MET A 143 -16.23 2.97 -22.60
C MET A 143 -16.88 2.82 -21.21
N SER A 144 -17.73 1.82 -21.03
CA SER A 144 -18.28 1.47 -19.72
C SER A 144 -17.20 0.86 -18.81
N LEU A 145 -17.36 1.00 -17.49
CA LEU A 145 -16.47 0.29 -16.55
C LEU A 145 -16.49 -1.23 -16.76
N ALA A 146 -17.64 -1.82 -17.08
CA ALA A 146 -17.78 -3.25 -17.30
C ALA A 146 -16.96 -3.72 -18.50
N ASP A 147 -17.00 -2.99 -19.62
CA ASP A 147 -16.20 -3.28 -20.80
C ASP A 147 -14.70 -3.13 -20.52
N TYR A 148 -14.32 -2.11 -19.74
CA TYR A 148 -12.92 -1.92 -19.36
C TYR A 148 -12.43 -3.05 -18.44
N LYS A 149 -13.23 -3.49 -17.46
CA LYS A 149 -12.93 -4.67 -16.63
C LYS A 149 -12.78 -5.94 -17.47
N ARG A 150 -13.62 -6.13 -18.49
CA ARG A 150 -13.50 -7.26 -19.43
C ARG A 150 -12.18 -7.21 -20.21
N LEU A 151 -11.75 -6.04 -20.65
CA LEU A 151 -10.45 -5.87 -21.31
C LEU A 151 -9.29 -6.29 -20.38
N LEU A 152 -9.28 -5.79 -19.13
CA LEU A 152 -8.25 -6.16 -18.15
C LEU A 152 -8.26 -7.66 -17.84
N ARG A 153 -9.46 -8.26 -17.81
CA ARG A 153 -9.65 -9.69 -17.57
C ARG A 153 -8.99 -10.53 -18.65
N GLU A 154 -9.19 -10.20 -19.93
CA GLU A 154 -8.58 -10.94 -21.04
C GLU A 154 -7.05 -10.82 -21.02
N GLU A 155 -6.50 -9.64 -20.71
CA GLU A 155 -5.04 -9.47 -20.50
C GLU A 155 -4.51 -10.41 -19.40
N LEU A 156 -5.18 -10.44 -18.24
CA LEU A 156 -4.76 -11.23 -17.08
C LEU A 156 -4.95 -12.73 -17.29
N LYS A 157 -6.02 -13.15 -17.96
CA LYS A 157 -6.29 -14.55 -18.27
C LYS A 157 -5.12 -15.13 -19.06
N CYS A 158 -4.69 -14.47 -20.14
CA CYS A 158 -3.52 -14.88 -20.91
C CYS A 158 -2.24 -15.00 -20.05
N ALA A 159 -2.03 -14.09 -19.10
CA ALA A 159 -0.85 -14.07 -18.24
C ALA A 159 -0.85 -15.16 -17.14
N VAL A 160 -2.03 -15.63 -16.72
CA VAL A 160 -2.22 -16.49 -15.54
C VAL A 160 -2.52 -17.94 -15.92
N LEU A 161 -3.09 -18.21 -17.11
CA LEU A 161 -3.54 -19.53 -17.54
C LEU A 161 -2.50 -20.64 -17.32
N HIS A 162 -1.22 -20.39 -17.63
CA HIS A 162 -0.16 -21.39 -17.47
C HIS A 162 0.14 -21.78 -16.00
N LYS A 163 -0.25 -20.94 -15.04
CA LYS A 163 0.00 -21.19 -13.59
C LYS A 163 -1.22 -21.78 -12.88
N VAL A 164 -2.40 -21.63 -13.46
CA VAL A 164 -3.69 -21.84 -12.77
C VAL A 164 -4.59 -22.84 -13.52
N ALA A 165 -4.03 -23.53 -14.52
CA ALA A 165 -4.73 -24.50 -15.38
C ALA A 165 -5.47 -25.64 -14.63
N CYS A 166 -5.15 -25.87 -13.35
CA CYS A 166 -5.75 -26.91 -12.53
C CYS A 166 -6.85 -26.43 -11.58
N LEU A 167 -7.19 -25.13 -11.55
CA LEU A 167 -8.30 -24.65 -10.72
C LEU A 167 -9.65 -24.99 -11.35
N ARG A 168 -10.63 -25.27 -10.49
CA ARG A 168 -12.05 -25.34 -10.88
C ARG A 168 -12.49 -23.99 -11.46
N GLU A 169 -13.40 -24.02 -12.41
CA GLU A 169 -13.86 -22.84 -13.14
C GLU A 169 -14.40 -21.75 -12.18
N GLU A 170 -15.22 -22.10 -11.19
CA GLU A 170 -15.78 -21.09 -10.28
C GLU A 170 -14.70 -20.39 -9.43
N VAL A 171 -13.67 -21.15 -9.04
CA VAL A 171 -12.54 -20.63 -8.25
C VAL A 171 -11.65 -19.73 -9.12
N LEU A 172 -11.43 -20.13 -10.38
CA LEU A 172 -10.70 -19.32 -11.35
C LEU A 172 -11.43 -18.00 -11.64
N GLU A 173 -12.75 -18.04 -11.78
CA GLU A 173 -13.58 -16.87 -12.03
C GLU A 173 -13.52 -15.86 -10.88
N SER A 174 -13.64 -16.34 -9.63
CA SER A 174 -13.48 -15.50 -8.44
C SER A 174 -12.06 -14.92 -8.34
N TYR A 175 -11.04 -15.75 -8.58
CA TYR A 175 -9.64 -15.32 -8.54
C TYR A 175 -9.36 -14.21 -9.58
N LEU A 176 -9.80 -14.39 -10.82
CA LEU A 176 -9.63 -13.41 -11.89
C LEU A 176 -10.37 -12.11 -11.59
N SER A 177 -11.59 -12.19 -11.03
CA SER A 177 -12.36 -11.00 -10.63
C SER A 177 -11.62 -10.16 -9.58
N ASN A 178 -11.05 -10.81 -8.56
CA ASN A 178 -10.25 -10.14 -7.54
C ASN A 178 -8.96 -9.56 -8.13
N LEU A 179 -8.30 -10.28 -9.05
CA LEU A 179 -7.08 -9.82 -9.70
C LEU A 179 -7.33 -8.60 -10.61
N VAL A 180 -8.43 -8.61 -11.36
CA VAL A 180 -8.88 -7.47 -12.19
C VAL A 180 -9.14 -6.25 -11.30
N THR A 181 -9.90 -6.43 -10.22
CA THR A 181 -10.22 -5.34 -9.28
C THR A 181 -8.95 -4.78 -8.63
N GLY A 182 -8.05 -5.64 -8.18
CA GLY A 182 -6.75 -5.21 -7.64
C GLY A 182 -5.90 -4.46 -8.66
N CYS A 183 -5.87 -4.93 -9.90
CA CYS A 183 -5.11 -4.27 -10.97
C CYS A 183 -5.67 -2.89 -11.32
N LEU A 184 -7.00 -2.80 -11.40
CA LEU A 184 -7.74 -1.57 -11.66
C LEU A 184 -7.45 -0.52 -10.58
N ASN A 185 -7.59 -0.89 -9.30
CA ASN A 185 -7.38 0.02 -8.18
C ASN A 185 -5.93 0.53 -8.13
N LEU A 186 -4.95 -0.36 -8.28
CA LEU A 186 -3.53 0.02 -8.36
C LEU A 186 -3.26 0.97 -9.52
N GLN A 187 -3.80 0.68 -10.70
CA GLN A 187 -3.61 1.50 -11.90
C GLN A 187 -4.18 2.91 -11.69
N PHE A 188 -5.40 3.00 -11.13
CA PHE A 188 -6.12 4.26 -11.00
C PHE A 188 -5.54 5.15 -9.90
N LEU A 189 -4.99 4.52 -8.87
CA LEU A 189 -4.29 5.17 -7.77
C LEU A 189 -2.77 5.23 -8.01
N ASN A 190 -2.22 4.89 -9.17
CA ASN A 190 -0.77 5.08 -9.44
C ASN A 190 -0.44 6.52 -9.89
N VAL A 191 -1.47 7.26 -10.31
CA VAL A 191 -1.38 8.64 -10.82
C VAL A 191 -2.17 9.56 -9.89
N ASN A 192 -1.61 10.73 -9.58
CA ASN A 192 -2.28 11.74 -8.75
C ASN A 192 -3.68 12.06 -9.33
N HIS A 193 -4.67 12.30 -8.47
CA HIS A 193 -6.04 12.66 -8.87
C HIS A 193 -6.07 13.80 -9.89
N SER A 194 -5.19 14.78 -9.76
CA SER A 194 -5.15 15.97 -10.59
C SER A 194 -4.49 15.73 -11.95
N ALA A 195 -3.81 14.59 -12.12
CA ALA A 195 -3.16 14.20 -13.35
C ALA A 195 -4.04 13.25 -14.17
N VAL A 196 -4.01 13.46 -15.48
CA VAL A 196 -4.71 12.64 -16.47
C VAL A 196 -4.15 11.22 -16.49
N LEU A 197 -5.03 10.22 -16.34
CA LEU A 197 -4.68 8.81 -16.50
C LEU A 197 -4.87 8.39 -17.96
N LYS A 198 -3.84 7.83 -18.58
CA LYS A 198 -3.91 7.32 -19.96
C LYS A 198 -3.88 5.80 -19.95
N VAL A 199 -4.90 5.16 -20.51
CA VAL A 199 -5.01 3.69 -20.59
C VAL A 199 -4.96 3.23 -22.04
N ASN A 200 -4.48 2.02 -22.30
CA ASN A 200 -4.44 1.46 -23.65
C ASN A 200 -5.71 0.65 -23.92
N VAL A 201 -6.51 1.03 -24.92
CA VAL A 201 -7.67 0.21 -25.32
C VAL A 201 -7.26 -0.86 -26.36
N ASP A 202 -6.21 -0.58 -27.15
CA ASP A 202 -5.81 -1.40 -28.29
C ASP A 202 -4.54 -2.23 -27.99
N GLY A 203 -4.59 -3.06 -26.94
CA GLY A 203 -3.58 -4.11 -26.70
C GLY A 203 -3.00 -4.18 -25.28
N PRO A 204 -2.27 -5.27 -24.98
CA PRO A 204 -1.99 -5.70 -23.61
C PRO A 204 -0.88 -4.89 -22.96
N LYS A 205 -1.23 -3.88 -22.13
CA LYS A 205 -0.23 -3.10 -21.36
C LYS A 205 -0.77 -2.51 -20.05
N ASN A 206 -2.05 -2.69 -19.74
CA ASN A 206 -2.67 -1.97 -18.63
C ASN A 206 -2.38 -2.63 -17.28
N THR A 207 -2.26 -3.95 -17.27
CA THR A 207 -2.21 -4.75 -16.04
C THR A 207 -0.81 -5.10 -15.57
N ARG A 208 0.22 -4.96 -16.42
CA ARG A 208 1.59 -5.47 -16.15
C ARG A 208 2.17 -5.00 -14.82
N GLU A 209 2.14 -3.69 -14.57
CA GLU A 209 2.74 -3.12 -13.36
C GLU A 209 1.94 -3.52 -12.13
N SER A 210 0.61 -3.41 -12.17
CA SER A 210 -0.24 -3.78 -11.05
C SER A 210 -0.17 -5.28 -10.73
N ALA A 211 -0.19 -6.13 -11.76
CA ALA A 211 -0.04 -7.57 -11.61
C ALA A 211 1.31 -7.96 -11.00
N PHE A 212 2.38 -7.18 -11.27
CA PHE A 212 3.68 -7.39 -10.63
C PHE A 212 3.62 -7.16 -9.11
N VAL A 213 2.89 -6.15 -8.64
CA VAL A 213 2.68 -5.91 -7.20
C VAL A 213 1.91 -7.07 -6.58
N LEU A 214 0.78 -7.45 -7.18
CA LEU A 214 -0.07 -8.53 -6.67
C LEU A 214 0.64 -9.89 -6.68
N TYR A 215 1.47 -10.14 -7.70
CA TYR A 215 2.31 -11.33 -7.77
C TYR A 215 3.32 -11.40 -6.63
N ASN A 216 4.01 -10.29 -6.31
CA ASN A 216 4.96 -10.26 -5.20
C ASN A 216 4.27 -10.45 -3.84
N HIS A 217 3.06 -9.89 -3.66
CA HIS A 217 2.24 -10.16 -2.48
C HIS A 217 1.90 -11.65 -2.36
N ALA A 218 1.36 -12.26 -3.44
CA ALA A 218 1.02 -13.68 -3.45
C ALA A 218 2.25 -14.58 -3.22
N ARG A 219 3.41 -14.22 -3.78
CA ARG A 219 4.69 -14.92 -3.55
C ARG A 219 5.10 -14.88 -2.07
N LEU A 220 4.93 -13.74 -1.42
CA LEU A 220 5.22 -13.59 0.00
C LEU A 220 4.26 -14.39 0.88
N CYS A 221 2.96 -14.36 0.57
CA CYS A 221 1.96 -15.22 1.21
C CYS A 221 2.35 -16.69 1.11
N ASN A 222 2.66 -17.16 -0.10
CA ASN A 222 3.04 -18.55 -0.33
C ASN A 222 4.31 -18.93 0.42
N LEU A 223 5.31 -18.05 0.49
CA LEU A 223 6.51 -18.31 1.28
C LEU A 223 6.18 -18.48 2.77
N LEU A 224 5.39 -17.58 3.35
CA LEU A 224 5.03 -17.65 4.76
C LEU A 224 4.16 -18.87 5.05
N ASN A 225 3.19 -19.20 4.18
CA ASN A 225 2.38 -20.41 4.31
C ASN A 225 3.23 -21.68 4.24
N ASN A 226 4.16 -21.75 3.28
CA ASN A 226 5.08 -22.88 3.17
C ASN A 226 5.95 -23.02 4.42
N PHE A 227 6.42 -21.91 5.00
CA PHE A 227 7.15 -21.94 6.26
C PHE A 227 6.31 -22.55 7.40
N GLU A 228 5.06 -22.11 7.57
CA GLU A 228 4.17 -22.66 8.58
C GLU A 228 3.85 -24.15 8.32
N SER A 229 3.69 -24.58 7.06
CA SER A 229 3.56 -26.01 6.72
C SER A 229 4.79 -26.83 7.12
N LEU A 230 6.00 -26.32 6.87
CA LEU A 230 7.25 -26.99 7.26
C LEU A 230 7.40 -27.12 8.79
N ILE A 231 6.81 -26.18 9.56
CA ILE A 231 6.72 -26.29 11.03
C ILE A 231 5.75 -27.41 11.41
N ILE A 232 4.55 -27.44 10.81
CA ILE A 232 3.52 -28.45 11.10
C ILE A 232 4.03 -29.86 10.77
N GLU A 233 4.79 -30.00 9.68
CA GLU A 233 5.43 -31.26 9.26
C GLU A 233 6.65 -31.65 10.13
N GLY A 234 7.07 -30.80 11.07
CA GLY A 234 8.23 -31.05 11.93
C GLY A 234 9.58 -30.97 11.22
N ILE A 235 9.64 -30.38 10.02
CA ILE A 235 10.88 -30.23 9.24
C ILE A 235 11.73 -29.09 9.79
N ILE A 236 11.09 -28.01 10.23
CA ILE A 236 11.73 -26.83 10.82
C ILE A 236 11.10 -26.58 12.20
N PRO A 237 11.86 -26.19 13.23
CA PRO A 237 11.29 -25.79 14.51
C PRO A 237 10.45 -24.51 14.38
N THR A 238 9.57 -24.31 15.36
CA THR A 238 8.81 -23.06 15.52
C THR A 238 9.74 -21.85 15.65
N LEU A 239 9.23 -20.66 15.33
CA LEU A 239 9.97 -19.41 15.56
C LEU A 239 10.24 -19.24 17.07
N PRO A 240 11.49 -18.94 17.47
CA PRO A 240 11.78 -18.55 18.83
C PRO A 240 11.19 -17.16 19.13
N PRO A 241 11.04 -16.77 20.41
CA PRO A 241 10.63 -15.41 20.77
C PRO A 241 11.50 -14.34 20.08
N VAL A 242 10.90 -13.24 19.64
CA VAL A 242 11.61 -12.18 18.90
C VAL A 242 12.82 -11.62 19.66
N SER A 243 12.75 -11.59 20.99
CA SER A 243 13.82 -11.12 21.87
C SER A 243 15.07 -11.99 21.86
N THR A 244 15.00 -13.23 21.38
CA THR A 244 16.14 -14.15 21.31
C THR A 244 16.68 -14.33 19.89
N VAL A 245 16.09 -13.64 18.91
CA VAL A 245 16.52 -13.70 17.51
C VAL A 245 17.69 -12.73 17.28
N ASP A 246 18.75 -13.24 16.68
CA ASP A 246 19.90 -12.43 16.27
C ASP A 246 19.68 -11.78 14.89
N PHE A 247 19.27 -10.51 14.89
CA PHE A 247 19.06 -9.73 13.66
C PHE A 247 20.35 -9.24 13.00
N THR A 248 21.52 -9.40 13.65
CA THR A 248 22.82 -9.06 13.03
C THR A 248 23.20 -10.04 11.90
N LEU A 249 22.45 -11.13 11.76
CA LEU A 249 22.57 -12.11 10.68
C LEU A 249 21.95 -11.64 9.35
N LEU A 250 21.19 -10.53 9.36
CA LEU A 250 20.67 -9.89 8.15
C LEU A 250 21.76 -9.05 7.49
N LYS A 251 22.49 -9.65 6.54
CA LYS A 251 23.70 -9.08 5.91
C LYS A 251 23.49 -8.56 4.50
N HIS A 252 22.40 -8.92 3.84
CA HIS A 252 22.18 -8.50 2.45
C HIS A 252 21.72 -7.04 2.40
N SER A 253 22.15 -6.32 1.36
CA SER A 253 21.74 -4.93 1.11
C SER A 253 20.22 -4.79 1.05
N GLU A 254 19.54 -5.75 0.43
CA GLU A 254 18.10 -5.73 0.26
C GLU A 254 17.36 -6.01 1.57
N GLU A 255 17.94 -6.75 2.51
CA GLU A 255 17.34 -6.93 3.85
C GLU A 255 17.33 -5.59 4.58
N TRP A 256 18.42 -4.81 4.45
CA TRP A 256 18.50 -3.45 4.95
C TRP A 256 17.51 -2.52 4.24
N ASP A 257 17.40 -2.58 2.90
CA ASP A 257 16.48 -1.72 2.16
C ASP A 257 15.02 -2.03 2.49
N LEU A 258 14.64 -3.31 2.57
CA LEU A 258 13.31 -3.76 3.01
C LEU A 258 12.96 -3.20 4.39
N PHE A 259 13.92 -3.23 5.31
CA PHE A 259 13.74 -2.67 6.64
C PHE A 259 13.67 -1.14 6.62
N TRP A 260 14.71 -0.48 6.13
CA TRP A 260 14.89 0.96 6.29
C TRP A 260 13.93 1.77 5.43
N LEU A 261 13.76 1.39 4.16
CA LEU A 261 12.97 2.18 3.20
C LEU A 261 11.48 1.88 3.27
N PHE A 262 11.10 0.71 3.80
CA PHE A 262 9.70 0.27 3.77
C PHE A 262 9.14 0.03 5.16
N ILE A 263 9.75 -0.84 5.97
CA ILE A 263 9.24 -1.12 7.33
C ILE A 263 9.33 0.10 8.23
N HIS A 264 10.53 0.67 8.39
CA HIS A 264 10.78 1.80 9.27
C HIS A 264 10.06 3.08 8.81
N LYS A 265 10.02 3.31 7.49
CA LYS A 265 9.39 4.50 6.91
C LYS A 265 7.87 4.43 6.77
N TYR A 266 7.27 3.26 6.89
CA TYR A 266 5.82 3.12 6.71
C TYR A 266 4.97 4.01 7.63
N PRO A 267 5.22 4.11 8.95
CA PRO A 267 4.42 4.98 9.82
C PRO A 267 4.56 6.46 9.49
N GLU A 268 5.73 6.88 9.02
CA GLU A 268 5.97 8.25 8.56
C GLU A 268 5.23 8.53 7.25
N LEU A 269 5.30 7.61 6.28
CA LEU A 269 4.56 7.70 5.03
C LEU A 269 3.04 7.85 5.27
N ILE A 270 2.46 7.05 6.16
CA ILE A 270 1.03 7.16 6.48
C ILE A 270 0.74 8.54 7.06
N ARG A 271 1.56 9.02 8.00
CA ARG A 271 1.42 10.35 8.60
C ARG A 271 1.52 11.49 7.58
N GLU A 272 2.48 11.41 6.66
CA GLU A 272 2.68 12.40 5.59
C GLU A 272 1.45 12.49 4.69
N VAL A 273 0.94 11.35 4.21
CA VAL A 273 -0.27 11.32 3.36
C VAL A 273 -1.48 11.93 4.08
N SER A 274 -1.65 11.66 5.38
CA SER A 274 -2.72 12.26 6.20
C SER A 274 -2.52 13.76 6.40
N SER A 275 -1.29 14.17 6.74
CA SER A 275 -0.95 15.56 7.03
C SER A 275 -1.10 16.43 5.79
N ASP A 276 -0.71 15.96 4.61
CA ASP A 276 -0.87 16.70 3.35
C ASP A 276 -2.35 16.98 3.04
N CYS A 277 -3.25 16.06 3.40
CA CYS A 277 -4.71 16.28 3.29
C CYS A 277 -5.21 17.36 4.26
N MET A 278 -4.45 17.62 5.32
CA MET A 278 -4.77 18.49 6.44
C MET A 278 -4.16 19.88 6.33
N CYS A 279 -2.90 20.03 5.88
CA CYS A 279 -2.16 21.31 5.82
C CYS A 279 -2.90 22.46 5.11
N ASN A 280 -3.95 22.19 4.34
CA ASN A 280 -4.85 23.19 3.76
C ASN A 280 -5.93 23.69 4.74
N PHE A 281 -5.74 23.62 6.07
CA PHE A 281 -6.73 24.09 7.07
C PHE A 281 -6.75 25.61 7.25
N ASP A 282 -5.60 26.27 7.16
CA ASP A 282 -5.50 27.68 7.52
C ASP A 282 -5.88 28.65 6.38
N ASN A 283 -5.97 28.15 5.14
CA ASN A 283 -6.24 28.97 3.97
C ASN A 283 -7.72 28.93 3.58
N LYS A 284 -8.49 29.94 3.99
CA LYS A 284 -9.88 30.23 3.58
C LYS A 284 -10.13 30.37 2.06
N LEU A 285 -9.11 30.16 1.21
CA LEU A 285 -9.13 30.49 -0.22
C LEU A 285 -8.88 29.30 -1.15
N GLU A 286 -8.39 28.15 -0.66
CA GLU A 286 -8.20 26.98 -1.50
C GLU A 286 -9.41 26.05 -1.44
N ILE A 287 -10.31 26.26 -2.40
CA ILE A 287 -11.46 25.36 -2.62
C ILE A 287 -10.96 23.98 -3.11
N ILE A 288 -9.82 23.91 -3.80
CA ILE A 288 -9.26 22.67 -4.35
C ILE A 288 -8.15 22.14 -3.44
N SER A 289 -8.35 20.96 -2.85
CA SER A 289 -7.36 20.32 -2.00
C SER A 289 -6.42 19.39 -2.78
N SER A 290 -5.13 19.45 -2.45
CA SER A 290 -4.16 18.44 -2.86
C SER A 290 -4.34 17.19 -2.00
N PHE A 291 -4.45 16.03 -2.64
CA PHE A 291 -4.43 14.73 -1.97
C PHE A 291 -3.43 13.85 -2.72
N PRO A 292 -2.34 13.42 -2.08
CA PRO A 292 -1.33 12.59 -2.74
C PRO A 292 -1.81 11.13 -2.87
N SER A 293 -2.92 10.94 -3.60
CA SER A 293 -3.63 9.66 -3.80
C SER A 293 -2.77 8.54 -4.35
N HIS A 294 -1.60 8.89 -4.87
CA HIS A 294 -0.72 7.99 -5.59
C HIS A 294 0.46 7.46 -4.78
N THR A 295 0.72 8.05 -3.62
CA THR A 295 1.94 7.77 -2.86
C THR A 295 1.98 6.33 -2.37
N ILE A 296 0.86 5.79 -1.88
CA ILE A 296 0.77 4.39 -1.40
C ILE A 296 0.94 3.39 -2.56
N SER A 297 0.38 3.67 -3.74
CA SER A 297 0.56 2.82 -4.93
C SER A 297 2.03 2.81 -5.39
N LYS A 298 2.67 3.98 -5.50
CA LYS A 298 4.11 4.08 -5.82
C LYS A 298 4.99 3.40 -4.78
N PHE A 299 4.64 3.51 -3.50
CA PHE A 299 5.32 2.80 -2.42
C PHE A 299 5.24 1.28 -2.61
N LEU A 300 4.06 0.73 -2.91
CA LEU A 300 3.88 -0.70 -3.19
C LEU A 300 4.67 -1.17 -4.42
N HIS A 301 4.74 -0.36 -5.48
CA HIS A 301 5.57 -0.67 -6.64
C HIS A 301 7.05 -0.78 -6.24
N ARG A 302 7.59 0.21 -5.52
CA ARG A 302 8.98 0.21 -5.06
C ARG A 302 9.27 -0.96 -4.12
N LEU A 303 8.36 -1.24 -3.19
CA LEU A 303 8.46 -2.38 -2.27
C LEU A 303 8.51 -3.70 -3.06
N SER A 304 7.62 -3.87 -4.04
CA SER A 304 7.57 -5.06 -4.87
C SER A 304 8.83 -5.26 -5.69
N HIS A 305 9.44 -4.18 -6.18
CA HIS A 305 10.75 -4.26 -6.85
C HIS A 305 11.86 -4.70 -5.90
N CYS A 306 11.99 -4.06 -4.73
CA CYS A 306 12.99 -4.42 -3.74
C CYS A 306 12.83 -5.88 -3.29
N LEU A 307 11.60 -6.30 -3.01
CA LEU A 307 11.26 -7.67 -2.64
C LEU A 307 11.63 -8.66 -3.75
N SER A 308 11.29 -8.35 -5.01
CA SER A 308 11.64 -9.21 -6.15
C SER A 308 13.15 -9.39 -6.31
N VAL A 309 13.94 -8.32 -6.14
CA VAL A 309 15.41 -8.39 -6.16
C VAL A 309 15.92 -9.24 -5.00
N TYR A 310 15.43 -9.02 -3.78
CA TYR A 310 15.81 -9.82 -2.61
C TYR A 310 15.58 -11.32 -2.86
N TYR A 311 14.38 -11.68 -3.33
CA TYR A 311 14.01 -13.05 -3.64
C TYR A 311 14.82 -13.70 -4.76
N SER A 312 15.40 -12.91 -5.67
CA SER A 312 16.27 -13.43 -6.73
C SER A 312 17.67 -13.78 -6.22
N ARG A 313 18.08 -13.16 -5.11
CA ARG A 313 19.44 -13.27 -4.53
C ARG A 313 19.49 -14.20 -3.33
N VAL A 314 18.40 -14.29 -2.56
CA VAL A 314 18.37 -14.96 -1.27
C VAL A 314 17.35 -16.10 -1.26
N HIS A 315 17.85 -17.32 -1.11
CA HIS A 315 17.02 -18.47 -0.81
C HIS A 315 16.70 -18.49 0.68
N ILE A 316 15.43 -18.27 1.00
CA ILE A 316 14.96 -18.15 2.38
C ILE A 316 14.64 -19.52 2.98
N LEU A 317 13.75 -20.28 2.34
CA LEU A 317 13.36 -21.61 2.79
C LEU A 317 14.25 -22.69 2.18
N PRO A 318 14.49 -23.81 2.90
CA PRO A 318 15.14 -24.96 2.32
C PRO A 318 14.29 -25.52 1.17
N PRO A 319 14.92 -26.09 0.12
CA PRO A 319 14.18 -26.80 -0.90
C PRO A 319 13.47 -28.01 -0.28
N SER A 320 12.23 -28.25 -0.72
CA SER A 320 11.31 -29.30 -0.23
C SER A 320 11.83 -30.74 -0.34
N LYS A 321 12.98 -30.96 -0.97
CA LYS A 321 13.61 -32.27 -1.17
C LYS A 321 14.68 -32.61 -0.13
N ILE A 322 14.97 -31.70 0.81
CA ILE A 322 15.97 -31.97 1.86
C ILE A 322 15.27 -32.73 3.00
N PRO A 323 15.73 -33.95 3.35
CA PRO A 323 15.22 -34.66 4.52
C PRO A 323 15.37 -33.81 5.78
N SER A 324 14.40 -33.88 6.69
CA SER A 324 14.40 -33.16 7.98
C SER A 324 15.67 -33.39 8.80
N SER A 325 16.32 -34.56 8.65
CA SER A 325 17.61 -34.88 9.28
C SER A 325 18.82 -34.12 8.73
N LYS A 326 18.68 -33.44 7.59
CA LYS A 326 19.79 -32.78 6.87
C LYS A 326 19.68 -31.25 6.86
N PHE A 327 18.56 -30.68 7.33
CA PHE A 327 18.47 -29.25 7.55
C PHE A 327 19.44 -28.87 8.68
N THR A 328 20.49 -28.11 8.35
CA THR A 328 21.60 -27.92 9.28
C THR A 328 21.25 -26.87 10.32
N SER A 329 21.38 -27.22 11.60
CA SER A 329 21.01 -26.37 12.75
C SER A 329 21.62 -24.97 12.71
N HIS A 330 22.82 -24.80 12.12
CA HIS A 330 23.49 -23.50 12.00
C HIS A 330 22.79 -22.52 11.05
N LEU A 331 21.86 -22.97 10.18
CA LEU A 331 21.10 -22.11 9.27
C LEU A 331 19.82 -21.55 9.91
N LEU A 332 19.34 -22.16 11.01
CA LEU A 332 18.13 -21.75 11.71
C LEU A 332 18.15 -20.29 12.17
N PRO A 333 19.24 -19.78 12.79
CA PRO A 333 19.25 -18.40 13.28
C PRO A 333 19.03 -17.36 12.17
N THR A 334 19.67 -17.56 11.00
CA THR A 334 19.51 -16.66 9.86
C THR A 334 18.11 -16.80 9.24
N LEU A 335 17.58 -18.02 9.15
CA LEU A 335 16.22 -18.27 8.69
C LEU A 335 15.20 -17.51 9.57
N TRP A 336 15.28 -17.64 10.89
CA TRP A 336 14.34 -16.98 11.81
C TRP A 336 14.38 -15.45 11.66
N ALA A 337 15.57 -14.85 11.60
CA ALA A 337 15.71 -13.41 11.37
C ALA A 337 15.03 -12.96 10.06
N ARG A 338 15.23 -13.72 8.97
CA ARG A 338 14.60 -13.45 7.67
C ARG A 338 13.09 -13.62 7.69
N ILE A 339 12.57 -14.65 8.36
CA ILE A 339 11.13 -14.86 8.48
C ILE A 339 10.48 -13.72 9.25
N TYR A 340 11.09 -13.25 10.35
CA TYR A 340 10.59 -12.09 11.07
C TYR A 340 10.59 -10.80 10.23
N LEU A 341 11.68 -10.54 9.49
CA LEU A 341 11.73 -9.43 8.52
C LEU A 341 10.58 -9.54 7.50
N LEU A 342 10.38 -10.72 6.92
CA LEU A 342 9.36 -10.95 5.89
C LEU A 342 7.93 -10.90 6.44
N LYS A 343 7.69 -11.30 7.69
CA LYS A 343 6.40 -11.08 8.39
C LYS A 343 6.11 -9.58 8.53
N CYS A 344 7.13 -8.75 8.79
CA CYS A 344 6.98 -7.29 8.83
C CYS A 344 6.70 -6.71 7.43
N VAL A 345 7.44 -7.14 6.41
CA VAL A 345 7.20 -6.74 5.02
C VAL A 345 5.78 -7.12 4.59
N PHE A 346 5.35 -8.34 4.91
CA PHE A 346 4.01 -8.84 4.60
C PHE A 346 2.94 -7.94 5.22
N ARG A 347 3.12 -7.57 6.49
CA ARG A 347 2.20 -6.70 7.20
C ARG A 347 2.10 -5.32 6.56
N VAL A 348 3.23 -4.69 6.24
CA VAL A 348 3.28 -3.38 5.54
C VAL A 348 2.60 -3.47 4.17
N MET A 349 2.90 -4.50 3.39
CA MET A 349 2.32 -4.70 2.06
C MET A 349 0.81 -4.92 2.15
N LYS A 350 0.36 -5.77 3.08
CA LYS A 350 -1.07 -6.07 3.32
C LYS A 350 -1.82 -4.81 3.75
N SER A 351 -1.32 -4.07 4.73
CA SER A 351 -1.94 -2.81 5.18
C SER A 351 -2.01 -1.78 4.04
N SER A 352 -0.97 -1.68 3.21
CA SER A 352 -0.97 -0.79 2.05
C SER A 352 -1.99 -1.21 0.99
N LEU A 353 -2.12 -2.51 0.69
CA LEU A 353 -3.13 -3.02 -0.25
C LEU A 353 -4.55 -2.79 0.27
N GLN A 354 -4.77 -2.98 1.57
CA GLN A 354 -6.04 -2.69 2.23
C GLN A 354 -6.40 -1.19 2.11
N LEU A 355 -5.43 -0.27 2.24
CA LEU A 355 -5.67 1.16 2.02
C LEU A 355 -6.11 1.48 0.57
N LEU A 356 -5.68 0.68 -0.41
CA LEU A 356 -6.07 0.81 -1.82
C LEU A 356 -7.32 0.00 -2.21
N ASN A 357 -8.03 -0.56 -1.23
CA ASN A 357 -9.18 -1.43 -1.45
C ASN A 357 -8.88 -2.70 -2.25
N ILE A 358 -7.79 -3.36 -1.89
CA ILE A 358 -7.36 -4.63 -2.48
C ILE A 358 -7.25 -5.67 -1.36
N THR A 359 -7.90 -6.81 -1.55
CA THR A 359 -8.03 -7.90 -0.56
C THR A 359 -7.09 -9.06 -0.85
#